data_AF-A0A1G6A6Q8-F1
#
_entry.id   AF-A0A1G6A6Q8-F1
#
_cell.length_a   1.000
_cell.length_b   1.000
_cell.length_c   1.000
_cell.angle_alpha   90.00
_cell.angle_beta   90.00
_cell.angle_gamma   90.00
#
_symmetry.space_group_name_H-M   'P 1'
#
loop_
_entity.id
_entity.type
_entity.pdbx_description
1 polymer ?
#
loop_
_entity_poly.entity_id
_entity_poly.type
_entity_poly.pdbx_seq_one_letter_code
_entity_poly.pdbx_strand_id
1 'polypeptide(L)'
;MSIGLIKGDFALSSMAYFNDVTSVDGHETDQDKSSFKDKLLEKQECLNDTDKKLEIVNSNDDVVNKEMPEQGVPDHRWHDGNFGYTAYVYKNEGTESEYTVKLRYDNGRIEERTVNADMIDAASCNITDLSVKLYHLEDQGKIENAGVQIIQAQIYMRYNLPEADDHTVIDFRSRYERLLMLEIKNNGSPKYIKDLMDILKWI
;
A
#
# COMPACT_ATOMS: atom_id res chain seq x y z
N MET A 1 -3.73 57.01 21.30
CA MET A 1 -4.19 55.95 20.37
C MET A 1 -3.23 54.78 20.54
N SER A 2 -3.67 53.76 21.29
CA SER A 2 -2.91 52.55 21.62
C SER A 2 -3.32 51.42 20.70
N ILE A 3 -2.35 50.64 20.17
CA ILE A 3 -2.33 49.18 20.02
C ILE A 3 -0.82 48.85 19.85
N GLY A 4 -0.08 48.07 20.64
CA GLY A 4 -0.44 46.99 21.58
C GLY A 4 0.02 45.63 21.05
N LEU A 5 1.33 45.43 20.80
CA LEU A 5 1.91 44.12 20.43
C LEU A 5 2.27 43.35 21.71
N ILE A 6 1.42 42.38 22.07
CA ILE A 6 1.64 41.46 23.19
C ILE A 6 2.35 40.21 22.67
N LYS A 7 3.54 39.94 23.23
CA LYS A 7 4.13 38.61 23.33
C LYS A 7 3.19 37.72 24.13
N GLY A 8 2.79 36.58 23.57
CA GLY A 8 2.01 35.57 24.28
C GLY A 8 2.61 34.20 24.06
N ASP A 9 3.26 33.69 25.10
CA ASP A 9 3.61 32.28 25.27
C ASP A 9 2.35 31.42 25.13
N PHE A 10 2.39 30.39 24.28
CA PHE A 10 1.33 29.40 24.26
C PHE A 10 1.68 28.26 25.22
N ALA A 11 0.95 28.28 26.34
CA ALA A 11 1.01 27.32 27.42
C ALA A 11 0.53 25.93 27.00
N LEU A 12 1.27 24.94 27.47
CA LEU A 12 0.83 23.56 27.73
C LEU A 12 -0.22 23.56 28.85
N SER A 13 -1.38 22.97 28.59
CA SER A 13 -2.33 22.40 29.57
C SER A 13 -3.54 21.89 28.78
N SER A 14 -4.22 20.77 29.01
CA SER A 14 -4.28 19.74 30.06
C SER A 14 -5.07 18.59 29.39
N MET A 15 -5.03 17.32 29.82
CA MET A 15 -5.81 16.86 30.96
C MET A 15 -5.45 15.40 31.24
N ALA A 16 -5.10 15.16 32.50
CA ALA A 16 -5.03 13.84 33.10
C ALA A 16 -6.44 13.39 33.55
N TYR A 17 -6.66 12.08 33.60
CA TYR A 17 -7.59 11.48 34.55
C TYR A 17 -6.93 10.27 35.25
N PHE A 18 -6.84 10.44 36.57
CA PHE A 18 -6.62 9.55 37.72
C PHE A 18 -7.37 8.19 37.67
N ASN A 19 -7.06 7.11 38.40
CA ASN A 19 -6.71 6.87 39.82
C ASN A 19 -5.87 5.56 39.93
N ASP A 20 -4.79 5.48 40.70
CA ASP A 20 -4.65 5.33 42.17
C ASP A 20 -4.90 3.88 42.69
N VAL A 21 -3.82 3.17 43.02
CA VAL A 21 -3.77 2.12 44.05
C VAL A 21 -2.42 2.18 44.74
N THR A 22 -2.46 2.34 46.06
CA THR A 22 -1.32 2.35 46.97
C THR A 22 -0.86 0.94 47.35
N SER A 23 0.45 0.83 47.58
CA SER A 23 1.10 0.06 48.64
C SER A 23 1.46 -1.43 48.43
N VAL A 24 2.75 -1.66 48.73
CA VAL A 24 3.47 -2.84 49.27
C VAL A 24 3.97 -3.95 48.32
N ASP A 25 5.25 -4.21 48.56
CA ASP A 25 6.04 -5.44 48.45
C ASP A 25 6.82 -5.71 47.17
N GLY A 26 8.11 -5.97 47.41
CA GLY A 26 9.16 -6.04 46.42
C GLY A 26 8.97 -7.19 45.45
N HIS A 27 9.29 -6.90 44.21
CA HIS A 27 10.08 -7.78 43.37
C HIS A 27 10.82 -6.91 42.37
N GLU A 28 12.11 -7.19 42.20
CA GLU A 28 12.97 -6.58 41.19
C GLU A 28 12.26 -6.61 39.83
N THR A 29 11.90 -5.43 39.34
CA THR A 29 11.39 -5.27 37.98
C THR A 29 12.56 -5.44 37.03
N ASP A 30 12.60 -6.58 36.35
CA ASP A 30 13.38 -6.76 35.12
C ASP A 30 13.05 -5.60 34.17
N GLN A 31 14.03 -4.70 34.03
CA GLN A 31 14.02 -3.67 32.99
C GLN A 31 14.15 -4.38 31.65
N ASP A 32 13.01 -4.58 31.00
CA ASP A 32 12.94 -5.08 29.63
C ASP A 32 13.50 -4.03 28.66
N LYS A 33 14.85 -3.98 28.59
CA LYS A 33 15.63 -3.20 27.62
C LYS A 33 15.71 -3.99 26.32
N SER A 34 14.58 -4.33 25.72
CA SER A 34 14.56 -4.78 24.32
C SER A 34 15.03 -3.60 23.46
N SER A 35 16.26 -3.66 22.98
CA SER A 35 16.84 -2.64 22.12
C SER A 35 16.03 -2.57 20.83
N PHE A 36 15.92 -1.39 20.21
CA PHE A 36 15.33 -1.24 18.86
C PHE A 36 15.94 -2.23 17.85
N LYS A 37 17.18 -2.65 18.11
CA LYS A 37 17.91 -3.68 17.37
C LYS A 37 17.29 -5.08 17.47
N ASP A 38 16.70 -5.43 18.62
CA ASP A 38 16.11 -6.75 18.88
C ASP A 38 14.76 -6.88 18.15
N LYS A 39 13.96 -5.81 18.11
CA LYS A 39 12.73 -5.72 17.30
C LYS A 39 12.99 -5.71 15.78
N LEU A 40 14.18 -5.29 15.37
CA LEU A 40 14.64 -5.32 13.97
C LEU A 40 15.07 -6.74 13.56
N LEU A 41 15.76 -7.45 14.44
CA LEU A 41 16.14 -8.85 14.25
C LEU A 41 14.90 -9.77 14.20
N GLU A 42 13.92 -9.54 15.06
CA GLU A 42 12.65 -10.29 15.08
C GLU A 42 11.83 -10.09 13.76
N LYS A 43 11.91 -8.90 13.15
CA LYS A 43 11.33 -8.65 11.81
C LYS A 43 12.17 -9.17 10.66
N GLN A 44 13.48 -9.34 10.85
CA GLN A 44 14.37 -9.92 9.85
C GLN A 44 14.18 -11.44 9.76
N GLU A 45 13.82 -12.10 10.87
CA GLU A 45 13.41 -13.52 10.85
C GLU A 45 12.07 -13.74 10.12
N CYS A 46 11.14 -12.77 10.16
CA CYS A 46 9.93 -12.82 9.32
C CYS A 46 10.21 -12.61 7.82
N LEU A 47 11.32 -11.94 7.45
CA LEU A 47 11.70 -11.73 6.05
C LEU A 47 12.38 -12.96 5.44
N ASN A 48 13.10 -13.76 6.24
CA ASN A 48 13.72 -15.00 5.78
C ASN A 48 12.71 -16.13 5.47
N ASP A 49 11.49 -16.06 6.01
CA ASP A 49 10.37 -16.94 5.62
C ASP A 49 9.61 -16.41 4.39
N THR A 50 9.77 -15.12 4.05
CA THR A 50 9.16 -14.53 2.84
C THR A 50 10.01 -14.81 1.60
N ASP A 51 11.34 -14.92 1.76
CA ASP A 51 12.28 -15.25 0.67
C ASP A 51 12.18 -16.70 0.18
N LYS A 52 11.51 -17.60 0.93
CA LYS A 52 11.15 -18.95 0.44
C LYS A 52 9.77 -19.04 -0.21
N LYS A 53 9.00 -17.94 -0.26
CA LYS A 53 7.66 -17.90 -0.87
C LYS A 53 7.60 -17.07 -2.15
N LEU A 54 8.77 -16.80 -2.74
CA LEU A 54 8.95 -16.36 -4.13
C LEU A 54 9.45 -17.51 -5.03
N GLU A 55 9.33 -18.76 -4.57
CA GLU A 55 9.18 -19.87 -5.50
C GLU A 55 7.83 -19.71 -6.19
N ILE A 56 7.90 -19.28 -7.45
CA ILE A 56 6.97 -19.57 -8.53
C ILE A 56 5.96 -20.63 -8.10
N VAL A 57 4.72 -20.21 -7.81
CA VAL A 57 3.58 -21.12 -7.70
C VAL A 57 3.25 -21.61 -9.11
N ASN A 58 4.11 -22.49 -9.63
CA ASN A 58 3.80 -23.51 -10.62
C ASN A 58 3.45 -24.77 -9.83
N SER A 59 2.37 -24.73 -9.06
CA SER A 59 1.74 -25.92 -8.51
C SER A 59 0.39 -26.06 -9.17
N ASN A 60 0.26 -27.12 -9.97
CA ASN A 60 -0.97 -27.59 -10.56
C ASN A 60 -2.08 -27.68 -9.51
N ASP A 61 -2.99 -26.72 -9.52
CA ASP A 61 -4.38 -26.95 -9.11
C ASP A 61 -5.21 -27.06 -10.38
N ASP A 62 -5.22 -28.27 -10.94
CA ASP A 62 -6.37 -28.77 -11.67
C ASP A 62 -7.60 -28.68 -10.75
N VAL A 63 -8.75 -28.25 -11.30
CA VAL A 63 -10.06 -28.00 -10.67
C VAL A 63 -10.17 -26.56 -10.13
N VAL A 64 -10.61 -25.56 -10.90
CA VAL A 64 -11.92 -25.46 -11.56
C VAL A 64 -11.77 -24.73 -12.91
N ASN A 65 -11.67 -25.52 -13.98
CA ASN A 65 -12.17 -25.11 -15.28
C ASN A 65 -13.68 -24.96 -15.18
N LYS A 66 -14.15 -23.74 -14.93
CA LYS A 66 -15.48 -23.27 -15.32
C LYS A 66 -15.42 -21.74 -15.40
N GLU A 67 -15.34 -21.29 -16.65
CA GLU A 67 -15.65 -19.94 -17.13
C GLU A 67 -14.59 -18.85 -16.86
N MET A 68 -13.41 -19.00 -17.47
CA MET A 68 -12.66 -17.82 -17.95
C MET A 68 -13.32 -17.30 -19.23
N PRO A 69 -13.39 -15.98 -19.49
CA PRO A 69 -13.82 -15.47 -20.79
C PRO A 69 -12.75 -15.81 -21.84
N GLU A 70 -13.16 -15.79 -23.09
CA GLU A 70 -12.43 -16.19 -24.31
C GLU A 70 -11.15 -15.39 -24.65
N GLN A 71 -10.55 -14.63 -23.71
CA GLN A 71 -9.59 -13.55 -23.99
C GLN A 71 -8.09 -13.86 -23.72
N GLY A 72 -7.68 -15.11 -23.53
CA GLY A 72 -6.25 -15.47 -23.48
C GLY A 72 -5.52 -15.19 -22.16
N VAL A 73 -4.18 -15.05 -22.20
CA VAL A 73 -3.28 -14.85 -21.03
C VAL A 73 -3.31 -13.38 -20.60
N PRO A 74 -3.50 -13.06 -19.30
CA PRO A 74 -3.52 -11.67 -18.83
C PRO A 74 -2.13 -11.02 -18.91
N ASP A 75 -2.10 -9.72 -19.20
CA ASP A 75 -0.87 -8.90 -19.16
C ASP A 75 -0.38 -8.76 -17.72
N HIS A 76 -1.30 -8.47 -16.80
CA HIS A 76 -0.99 -8.30 -15.38
C HIS A 76 -1.95 -9.13 -14.51
N ARG A 77 -1.41 -9.74 -13.47
CA ARG A 77 -2.18 -10.54 -12.51
C ARG A 77 -1.66 -10.36 -11.10
N TRP A 78 -2.56 -10.06 -10.16
CA TRP A 78 -2.24 -10.03 -8.74
C TRP A 78 -3.41 -10.54 -7.90
N HIS A 79 -3.09 -10.98 -6.68
CA HIS A 79 -4.09 -11.35 -5.68
C HIS A 79 -4.05 -10.31 -4.56
N ASP A 80 -5.18 -9.69 -4.29
CA ASP A 80 -5.37 -8.84 -3.13
C ASP A 80 -5.90 -9.69 -1.98
N GLY A 81 -4.98 -10.19 -1.15
CA GLY A 81 -5.33 -11.07 -0.03
C GLY A 81 -6.14 -10.38 1.08
N ASN A 82 -6.24 -9.04 1.10
CA ASN A 82 -7.03 -8.33 2.10
C ASN A 82 -8.48 -8.14 1.64
N PHE A 83 -8.67 -7.77 0.37
CA PHE A 83 -10.01 -7.61 -0.21
C PHE A 83 -10.56 -8.91 -0.81
N GLY A 84 -9.78 -9.98 -0.77
CA GLY A 84 -10.18 -11.33 -1.16
C GLY A 84 -10.57 -11.40 -2.63
N TYR A 85 -9.72 -10.85 -3.51
CA TYR A 85 -9.92 -10.96 -4.95
C TYR A 85 -8.62 -11.23 -5.71
N THR A 86 -8.73 -11.91 -6.84
CA THR A 86 -7.68 -11.99 -7.85
C THR A 86 -8.04 -11.09 -9.03
N ALA A 87 -7.18 -10.15 -9.36
CA ALA A 87 -7.31 -9.29 -10.52
C ALA A 87 -6.58 -9.89 -11.73
N TYR A 88 -7.26 -9.84 -12.86
CA TYR A 88 -6.74 -10.19 -14.17
C TYR A 88 -6.92 -8.96 -15.06
N VAL A 89 -5.83 -8.44 -15.61
CA VAL A 89 -5.85 -7.22 -16.42
C VAL A 89 -5.35 -7.55 -17.81
N TYR A 90 -6.14 -7.14 -18.80
CA TYR A 90 -5.90 -7.35 -20.21
C TYR A 90 -5.85 -6.00 -20.90
N LYS A 91 -4.81 -5.73 -21.69
CA LYS A 91 -4.74 -4.55 -22.53
C LYS A 91 -5.65 -4.72 -23.74
N ASN A 92 -6.53 -3.75 -24.01
CA ASN A 92 -7.45 -3.84 -25.13
C ASN A 92 -6.73 -3.58 -26.45
N GLU A 93 -6.83 -4.52 -27.39
CA GLU A 93 -6.23 -4.38 -28.72
C GLU A 93 -6.70 -3.12 -29.44
N GLY A 94 -5.78 -2.45 -30.12
CA GLY A 94 -6.07 -1.22 -30.86
C GLY A 94 -6.23 0.03 -29.99
N THR A 95 -6.01 -0.08 -28.67
CA THR A 95 -6.04 1.06 -27.73
C THR A 95 -4.68 1.28 -27.08
N GLU A 96 -4.36 2.54 -26.77
CA GLU A 96 -3.10 2.87 -26.09
C GLU A 96 -3.20 2.70 -24.57
N SER A 97 -4.37 2.98 -24.00
CA SER A 97 -4.57 3.10 -22.55
C SER A 97 -5.86 2.46 -22.02
N GLU A 98 -6.60 1.69 -22.82
CA GLU A 98 -7.77 0.95 -22.31
C GLU A 98 -7.40 -0.46 -21.91
N TYR A 99 -7.91 -0.86 -20.74
CA TYR A 99 -7.69 -2.17 -20.15
C TYR A 99 -9.02 -2.77 -19.72
N THR A 100 -9.18 -4.07 -19.92
CA THR A 100 -10.25 -4.86 -19.31
C THR A 100 -9.74 -5.45 -18.01
N VAL A 101 -10.40 -5.09 -16.91
CA VAL A 101 -10.08 -5.57 -15.56
C VAL A 101 -11.16 -6.56 -15.14
N LYS A 102 -10.76 -7.79 -14.85
CA LYS A 102 -11.62 -8.83 -14.30
C LYS A 102 -11.20 -9.14 -12.87
N LEU A 103 -12.09 -8.88 -11.92
CA LEU A 103 -11.91 -9.20 -10.51
C LEU A 103 -12.68 -10.47 -10.17
N ARG A 104 -11.98 -11.49 -9.68
CA ARG A 104 -12.57 -12.72 -9.15
C ARG A 104 -12.43 -12.71 -7.64
N TYR A 105 -13.54 -12.53 -6.95
CA TYR A 105 -13.59 -12.52 -5.49
C TYR A 105 -13.59 -13.96 -4.93
N ASP A 106 -13.07 -14.13 -3.73
CA ASP A 106 -12.94 -15.43 -3.04
C ASP A 106 -14.31 -16.06 -2.73
N ASN A 107 -15.35 -15.23 -2.62
CA ASN A 107 -16.74 -15.67 -2.48
C ASN A 107 -17.37 -16.16 -3.79
N GLY A 108 -16.62 -16.18 -4.89
CA GLY A 108 -17.06 -16.61 -6.21
C GLY A 108 -17.73 -15.52 -7.07
N ARG A 109 -17.93 -14.30 -6.54
CA ARG A 109 -18.38 -13.15 -7.33
C ARG A 109 -17.32 -12.83 -8.39
N ILE A 110 -17.79 -12.44 -9.58
CA ILE A 110 -16.94 -11.97 -10.67
C ILE A 110 -17.44 -10.58 -11.08
N GLU A 111 -16.51 -9.66 -11.24
CA GLU A 111 -16.74 -8.33 -11.78
C GLU A 111 -15.81 -8.11 -12.97
N GLU A 112 -16.31 -7.46 -14.00
CA GLU A 112 -15.55 -7.12 -15.19
C GLU A 112 -15.87 -5.69 -15.59
N ARG A 113 -14.84 -4.88 -15.80
CA ARG A 113 -15.00 -3.48 -16.22
C ARG A 113 -13.86 -3.04 -17.12
N THR A 114 -14.19 -2.16 -18.07
CA THR A 114 -13.20 -1.47 -18.88
C THR A 114 -12.74 -0.21 -18.15
N VAL A 115 -11.43 0.00 -18.11
CA VAL A 115 -10.78 1.14 -17.45
C VAL A 115 -9.85 1.82 -18.45
N ASN A 116 -9.98 3.14 -18.59
CA ASN A 116 -9.05 3.95 -19.37
C ASN A 116 -8.00 4.56 -18.43
N ALA A 117 -6.76 4.07 -18.52
CA ALA A 117 -5.65 4.45 -17.64
C ALA A 117 -5.30 5.95 -17.73
N ASP A 118 -5.50 6.60 -18.87
CA ASP A 118 -5.22 8.04 -19.01
C ASP A 118 -6.26 8.92 -18.31
N MET A 119 -7.45 8.39 -18.08
CA MET A 119 -8.53 9.09 -17.39
C MET A 119 -8.54 8.87 -15.87
N ILE A 120 -7.70 7.98 -15.35
CA ILE A 120 -7.59 7.73 -13.91
C ILE A 120 -6.88 8.90 -13.24
N ASP A 121 -7.56 9.52 -12.26
CA ASP A 121 -6.93 10.42 -11.29
C ASP A 121 -6.21 9.60 -10.21
N ALA A 122 -4.95 9.26 -10.47
CA ALA A 122 -4.18 8.39 -9.60
C ALA A 122 -3.73 9.04 -8.29
N ALA A 123 -3.87 10.36 -8.15
CA ALA A 123 -3.72 11.02 -6.85
C ALA A 123 -4.78 10.55 -5.86
N SER A 124 -6.00 10.29 -6.34
CA SER A 124 -7.17 9.97 -5.52
C SER A 124 -8.09 8.96 -6.20
N CYS A 125 -7.83 7.67 -6.01
CA CYS A 125 -8.60 6.58 -6.62
C CYS A 125 -8.68 5.34 -5.71
N ASN A 126 -9.37 4.29 -6.16
CA ASN A 126 -9.30 2.98 -5.51
C ASN A 126 -8.02 2.23 -5.90
N ILE A 127 -7.70 1.17 -5.17
CA ILE A 127 -6.45 0.41 -5.36
C ILE A 127 -6.37 -0.27 -6.73
N THR A 128 -7.50 -0.70 -7.29
CA THR A 128 -7.53 -1.35 -8.60
C THR A 128 -7.19 -0.35 -9.70
N ASP A 129 -7.78 0.84 -9.66
CA ASP A 129 -7.51 1.92 -10.62
C ASP A 129 -6.06 2.40 -10.50
N LEU A 130 -5.54 2.56 -9.27
CA LEU A 130 -4.11 2.85 -9.06
C LEU A 130 -3.24 1.78 -9.70
N SER A 131 -3.55 0.49 -9.49
CA SER A 131 -2.76 -0.62 -10.03
C SER A 131 -2.72 -0.60 -11.55
N VAL A 132 -3.86 -0.39 -12.21
CA VAL A 132 -3.95 -0.23 -13.66
C VAL A 132 -3.12 0.96 -14.14
N LYS A 133 -3.22 2.11 -13.46
CA LYS A 133 -2.41 3.29 -13.82
C LYS A 133 -0.92 3.00 -13.70
N LEU A 134 -0.47 2.40 -12.60
CA LEU A 134 0.95 2.15 -12.35
C LEU A 134 1.53 1.16 -13.37
N TYR A 135 0.83 0.06 -13.66
CA TYR A 135 1.25 -0.85 -14.72
C TYR A 135 1.28 -0.18 -16.10
N HIS A 136 0.30 0.67 -16.42
CA HIS A 136 0.33 1.45 -17.64
C HIS A 136 1.54 2.40 -17.73
N LEU A 137 1.93 3.03 -16.62
CA LEU A 137 3.13 3.87 -16.56
C LEU A 137 4.43 3.04 -16.68
N GLU A 138 4.46 1.83 -16.15
CA GLU A 138 5.57 0.89 -16.30
C GLU A 138 5.71 0.43 -17.76
N ASP A 139 4.61 0.07 -18.42
CA ASP A 139 4.57 -0.30 -19.84
C ASP A 139 5.08 0.85 -20.73
N GLN A 140 4.84 2.11 -20.33
CA GLN A 140 5.33 3.31 -20.99
C GLN A 140 6.79 3.66 -20.66
N GLY A 141 7.44 2.92 -19.75
CA GLY A 141 8.80 3.20 -19.28
C GLY A 141 8.91 4.48 -18.45
N LYS A 142 7.80 5.00 -17.91
CA LYS A 142 7.77 6.20 -17.06
C LYS A 142 8.15 5.90 -15.62
N ILE A 143 7.93 4.67 -15.17
CA ILE A 143 8.36 4.11 -13.88
C ILE A 143 8.98 2.72 -14.12
N GLU A 144 9.80 2.23 -13.18
CA GLU A 144 10.55 0.97 -13.35
C GLU A 144 9.86 -0.26 -12.73
N ASN A 145 9.01 -0.08 -11.71
CA ASN A 145 8.44 -1.21 -10.97
C ASN A 145 7.10 -0.84 -10.29
N ALA A 146 5.98 -1.12 -10.97
CA ALA A 146 4.65 -0.89 -10.41
C ALA A 146 4.32 -1.86 -9.27
N GLY A 147 4.75 -3.13 -9.39
CA GLY A 147 4.41 -4.18 -8.43
C GLY A 147 4.81 -3.85 -6.99
N VAL A 148 6.03 -3.34 -6.79
CA VAL A 148 6.50 -2.93 -5.44
C VAL A 148 5.62 -1.82 -4.87
N GLN A 149 5.20 -0.88 -5.70
CA GLN A 149 4.41 0.28 -5.28
C GLN A 149 2.97 -0.12 -4.93
N ILE A 150 2.40 -1.07 -5.68
CA ILE A 150 1.09 -1.67 -5.41
C ILE A 150 1.12 -2.41 -4.07
N ILE A 151 2.16 -3.22 -3.82
CA ILE A 151 2.32 -3.92 -2.53
C ILE A 151 2.39 -2.92 -1.37
N GLN A 152 3.13 -1.83 -1.52
CA GLN A 152 3.22 -0.79 -0.49
C GLN A 152 1.89 -0.07 -0.25
N ALA A 153 1.12 0.18 -1.31
CA ALA A 153 -0.22 0.74 -1.23
C ALA A 153 -1.19 -0.20 -0.50
N GLN A 154 -1.17 -1.50 -0.82
CA GLN A 154 -1.96 -2.53 -0.15
C GLN A 154 -1.60 -2.66 1.34
N ILE A 155 -0.30 -2.66 1.67
CA ILE A 155 0.17 -2.64 3.07
C ILE A 155 -0.35 -1.40 3.80
N TYR A 156 -0.29 -0.22 3.17
CA TYR A 156 -0.81 1.00 3.76
C TYR A 156 -2.31 0.89 4.07
N MET A 157 -3.11 0.43 3.09
CA MET A 157 -4.54 0.20 3.27
C MET A 157 -4.81 -0.73 4.43
N ARG A 158 -4.17 -1.89 4.46
CA ARG A 158 -4.38 -2.91 5.49
C ARG A 158 -4.18 -2.39 6.91
N TYR A 159 -3.16 -1.55 7.13
CA TYR A 159 -2.80 -1.09 8.48
C TYR A 159 -3.42 0.24 8.88
N ASN A 160 -3.85 1.08 7.92
CA ASN A 160 -4.36 2.44 8.21
C ASN A 160 -5.85 2.58 7.91
N LEU A 161 -6.40 1.73 7.05
CA LEU A 161 -7.77 1.73 6.59
C LEU A 161 -8.30 0.28 6.57
N PRO A 162 -8.41 -0.38 7.73
CA PRO A 162 -8.79 -1.80 7.79
C PRO A 162 -10.21 -2.07 7.25
N GLU A 163 -11.07 -1.06 7.26
CA GLU A 163 -12.44 -1.11 6.73
C GLU A 163 -12.52 -0.72 5.24
N ALA A 164 -11.39 -0.41 4.58
CA ALA A 164 -11.39 -0.13 3.15
C ALA A 164 -11.82 -1.39 2.37
N ASP A 165 -12.39 -1.14 1.21
CA ASP A 165 -12.73 -2.16 0.21
C ASP A 165 -12.15 -1.78 -1.16
N ASP A 166 -12.45 -2.57 -2.17
CA ASP A 166 -12.00 -2.38 -3.55
C ASP A 166 -12.61 -1.13 -4.23
N HIS A 167 -13.61 -0.51 -3.62
CA HIS A 167 -14.24 0.73 -4.10
C HIS A 167 -13.81 1.96 -3.31
N THR A 168 -13.09 1.78 -2.20
CA THR A 168 -12.68 2.86 -1.32
C THR A 168 -11.68 3.77 -2.02
N VAL A 169 -12.01 5.06 -2.12
CA VAL A 169 -11.15 6.09 -2.72
C VAL A 169 -10.10 6.54 -1.70
N ILE A 170 -8.85 6.57 -2.12
CA ILE A 170 -7.70 6.85 -1.25
C ILE A 170 -6.83 7.94 -1.88
N ASP A 171 -6.41 8.89 -1.04
CA ASP A 171 -5.40 9.89 -1.38
C ASP A 171 -3.99 9.27 -1.38
N PHE A 172 -3.62 8.69 -2.53
CA PHE A 172 -2.32 8.09 -2.74
C PHE A 172 -1.22 9.14 -2.90
N ARG A 173 -1.53 10.34 -3.41
CA ARG A 173 -0.54 11.42 -3.52
C ARG A 173 0.03 11.78 -2.15
N SER A 174 -0.82 12.10 -1.19
CA SER A 174 -0.39 12.42 0.18
C SER A 174 0.40 11.26 0.82
N ARG A 175 0.06 10.02 0.48
CA ARG A 175 0.79 8.83 0.97
C ARG A 175 2.21 8.79 0.41
N TYR A 176 2.39 8.92 -0.90
CA TYR A 176 3.71 8.88 -1.53
C TYR A 176 4.57 10.08 -1.12
N GLU A 177 3.99 11.27 -0.93
CA GLU A 177 4.71 12.43 -0.40
C GLU A 177 5.25 12.17 1.01
N ARG A 178 4.45 11.55 1.89
CA ARG A 178 4.89 11.17 3.24
C ARG A 178 6.01 10.13 3.20
N LEU A 179 5.94 9.15 2.30
CA LEU A 179 7.01 8.17 2.11
C LEU A 179 8.30 8.84 1.64
N LEU A 180 8.22 9.70 0.62
CA LEU A 180 9.38 10.44 0.13
C LEU A 180 10.04 11.28 1.23
N MET A 181 9.24 11.98 2.03
CA MET A 181 9.75 12.77 3.15
C MET A 181 10.42 11.92 4.24
N LEU A 182 9.90 10.72 4.50
CA LEU A 182 10.51 9.78 5.45
C LEU A 182 11.86 9.29 4.93
N GLU A 183 11.93 8.90 3.67
CA GLU A 183 13.16 8.41 3.04
C GLU A 183 14.25 9.49 2.99
N ILE A 184 13.89 10.72 2.62
CA ILE A 184 14.85 11.85 2.62
C ILE A 184 15.39 12.10 4.03
N LYS A 185 14.54 12.08 5.06
CA LYS A 185 14.96 12.31 6.45
C LYS A 185 15.86 11.20 7.00
N ASN A 186 15.68 9.98 6.53
CA ASN A 186 16.40 8.81 7.02
C ASN A 186 17.64 8.44 6.18
N ASN A 187 18.06 9.30 5.24
CA ASN A 187 19.11 8.99 4.26
C ASN A 187 18.82 7.68 3.49
N GLY A 188 17.58 7.53 3.03
CA GLY A 188 17.13 6.39 2.24
C GLY A 188 17.88 6.22 0.93
N SER A 189 17.67 5.08 0.27
CA SER A 189 18.35 4.76 -0.98
C SER A 189 18.05 5.81 -2.07
N PRO A 190 19.08 6.36 -2.76
CA PRO A 190 18.86 7.30 -3.86
C PRO A 190 17.96 6.74 -4.96
N LYS A 191 18.03 5.43 -5.23
CA LYS A 191 17.16 4.76 -6.20
C LYS A 191 15.69 4.86 -5.76
N TYR A 192 15.41 4.51 -4.51
CA TYR A 192 14.04 4.49 -3.99
C TYR A 192 13.44 5.90 -3.89
N ILE A 193 14.24 6.90 -3.49
CA ILE A 193 13.84 8.31 -3.52
C ILE A 193 13.46 8.74 -4.94
N LYS A 194 14.28 8.36 -5.94
CA LYS A 194 14.00 8.66 -7.34
C LYS A 194 12.70 7.99 -7.80
N ASP A 195 12.50 6.71 -7.48
CA ASP A 195 11.29 5.97 -7.85
C ASP A 195 10.03 6.64 -7.28
N LEU A 196 10.07 7.10 -6.02
CA LEU A 196 8.97 7.86 -5.39
C LEU A 196 8.74 9.22 -6.07
N MET A 197 9.80 9.93 -6.46
CA MET A 197 9.68 11.18 -7.20
C MET A 197 9.08 10.97 -8.59
N ASP A 198 9.48 9.91 -9.28
CA ASP A 198 8.96 9.56 -10.60
C ASP A 198 7.46 9.23 -10.52
N ILE A 199 7.03 8.49 -9.50
CA ILE A 199 5.59 8.23 -9.27
C ILE A 199 4.83 9.54 -9.03
N LEU A 200 5.29 10.37 -8.10
CA LEU A 200 4.64 11.65 -7.73
C LEU A 200 4.53 12.66 -8.88
N LYS A 201 5.36 12.50 -9.92
CA LYS A 201 5.29 13.31 -11.13
C LYS A 201 4.12 12.89 -12.04
N TRP A 202 3.74 11.62 -12.00
CA TRP A 202 2.77 11.01 -12.93
C TRP A 202 1.42 10.68 -12.31
N ILE A 203 1.29 10.83 -10.98
CA ILE A 203 0.02 10.76 -10.25
C ILE A 203 -0.45 12.13 -9.77
#